data_AF-A0A2W5DAQ2-F1
#
_entry.id   AF-A0A2W5DAQ2-F1
#
_cell.length_a   1.000
_cell.length_b   1.000
_cell.length_c   1.000
_cell.angle_alpha   90.00
_cell.angle_beta   90.00
_cell.angle_gamma   90.00
#
_symmetry.space_group_name_H-M   'P 1'
#
loop_
_entity.id
_entity.type
_entity.pdbx_description
1 polymer ?
#
loop_
_entity_poly.entity_id
_entity_poly.type
_entity_poly.pdbx_seq_one_letter_code
_entity_poly.pdbx_strand_id
1 'polypeptide(L)' 'MILAAIIAILVGGGVYLILQRGMLRQILGLSLISHGVNLMILGAGVPVWRSEPLMNRT' A
#
# COMPACT_ATOMS: atom_id res chain seq x y z
N MET A 1 1.77 -10.42 9.82
CA MET A 1 3.20 -10.31 9.43
C MET A 1 3.37 -10.03 7.94
N ILE A 2 2.77 -10.80 7.02
CA ILE A 2 2.97 -10.61 5.58
C ILE A 2 2.53 -9.23 5.04
N LEU A 3 1.44 -8.65 5.56
CA LEU A 3 0.96 -7.33 5.16
C LEU A 3 2.03 -6.24 5.40
N ALA A 4 2.69 -6.27 6.56
CA ALA A 4 3.76 -5.33 6.90
C ALA A 4 4.97 -5.49 5.96
N ALA A 5 5.33 -6.73 5.61
CA ALA A 5 6.41 -6.98 4.65
C ALA A 5 6.09 -6.44 3.24
N ILE A 6 4.86 -6.61 2.77
CA ILE A 6 4.40 -6.06 1.48
C ILE A 6 4.46 -4.54 1.50
N ILE A 7 3.95 -3.89 2.56
CA ILE A 7 4.01 -2.43 2.72
C ILE A 7 5.47 -1.95 2.68
N ALA A 8 6.38 -2.61 3.41
CA ALA A 8 7.78 -2.25 3.43
C ALA A 8 8.45 -2.35 2.05
N ILE A 9 8.13 -3.39 1.27
CA ILE A 9 8.65 -3.57 -0.09
C ILE A 9 8.11 -2.49 -1.03
N LEU A 10 6.81 -2.18 -0.98
CA LEU A 10 6.20 -1.17 -1.84
C LEU A 10 6.74 0.23 -1.54
N VAL A 11 6.81 0.60 -0.26
CA VAL A 11 7.31 1.91 0.16
C VAL A 11 8.81 2.02 -0.11
N GLY A 12 9.60 1.01 0.27
CA GLY A 12 11.05 0.99 0.02
C GLY A 12 11.40 1.02 -1.47
N GLY A 13 10.72 0.22 -2.29
CA GLY A 13 10.87 0.22 -3.74
C GLY A 13 10.42 1.53 -4.39
N GLY A 14 9.32 2.11 -3.90
CA GLY A 14 8.83 3.41 -4.35
C GLY A 14 9.81 4.55 -4.05
N VAL A 15 10.34 4.62 -2.83
CA VAL A 15 11.40 5.57 -2.43
C VAL A 15 12.64 5.40 -3.30
N TYR A 16 13.09 4.15 -3.51
CA TYR A 16 14.24 3.86 -4.37
C TYR A 16 14.04 4.37 -5.79
N LEU A 17 12.87 4.16 -6.40
CA LEU A 17 12.59 4.62 -7.76
C LEU A 17 12.47 6.14 -7.90
N ILE A 18 11.94 6.83 -6.87
CA ILE A 18 11.85 8.31 -6.88
C ILE A 18 13.24 8.95 -6.84
N LEU A 19 14.19 8.34 -6.14
CA LEU A 19 15.57 8.83 -6.06
C LEU A 19 16.34 8.67 -7.38
N GLN A 20 15.86 7.83 -8.29
CA GLN A 20 16.49 7.64 -9.60
C GLN A 20 16.11 8.78 -10.56
N ARG A 21 17.06 9.20 -11.41
CA ARG A 21 16.81 10.19 -12.45
C ARG A 21 15.91 9.59 -13.51
N GLY A 22 14.75 10.15 -13.82
CA GLY A 22 13.91 9.73 -14.95
C GLY A 22 12.43 9.76 -14.63
N MET A 23 11.66 10.47 -15.45
CA MET A 23 10.25 10.76 -15.19
C MET A 23 9.40 9.49 -15.00
N LEU A 24 9.58 8.46 -15.84
CA LEU A 24 8.86 7.19 -15.71
C LEU A 24 9.16 6.48 -14.38
N ARG A 25 10.41 6.48 -13.94
CA ARG A 25 10.80 5.88 -12.65
C ARG A 25 10.16 6.62 -11.48
N GLN A 26 10.12 7.95 -11.54
CA GLN A 26 9.45 8.75 -10.51
C GLN A 26 7.94 8.49 -10.47
N ILE A 27 7.27 8.39 -11.62
CA ILE A 27 5.84 8.06 -11.70
C ILE A 27 5.56 6.66 -11.13
N LEU A 28 6.36 5.68 -11.51
CA LEU A 28 6.25 4.31 -10.96
C LEU A 28 6.52 4.29 -9.46
N GLY A 29 7.51 5.04 -9.00
CA GLY A 29 7.81 5.17 -7.58
C GLY A 29 6.67 5.79 -6.77
N LEU A 30 6.06 6.88 -7.29
CA LEU A 30 4.89 7.49 -6.67
C LEU A 30 3.69 6.54 -6.66
N SER A 31 3.46 5.79 -7.74
CA SER A 31 2.43 4.77 -7.82
C SER A 31 2.63 3.68 -6.76
N LEU A 32 3.84 3.15 -6.62
CA LEU A 32 4.18 2.16 -5.60
C LEU A 32 3.94 2.67 -4.17
N ILE A 33 4.34 3.91 -3.88
CA ILE A 33 4.07 4.53 -2.58
C ILE A 33 2.56 4.67 -2.36
N SER A 34 1.79 5.11 -3.36
CA SER A 34 0.33 5.21 -3.25
C SER A 34 -0.29 3.87 -2.84
N HIS A 35 0.10 2.78 -3.49
CA HIS A 35 -0.39 1.44 -3.14
C HIS A 35 0.05 1.02 -1.73
N GLY A 36 1.31 1.29 -1.35
CA GLY A 36 1.83 0.98 -0.02
C GLY A 36 1.08 1.73 1.10
N VAL A 37 0.79 3.01 0.89
CA VAL A 37 0.02 3.84 1.83
C VAL A 37 -1.43 3.37 1.93
N ASN A 38 -2.08 3.03 0.82
CA ASN A 38 -3.44 2.46 0.85
C ASN A 38 -3.49 1.17 1.68
N LEU A 39 -2.51 0.27 1.52
CA LEU A 39 -2.40 -0.94 2.33
C LEU A 39 -2.07 -0.64 3.80
N MET A 40 -1.27 0.39 4.06
CA MET A 40 -0.96 0.84 5.42
C MET A 40 -2.20 1.36 6.14
N ILE A 41 -3.04 2.15 5.46
CA ILE A 41 -4.32 2.62 5.99
C ILE A 41 -5.24 1.44 6.27
N LEU A 42 -5.37 0.50 5.32
CA LEU A 42 -6.15 -0.72 5.50
C LEU A 42 -5.66 -1.53 6.72
N GLY A 43 -4.34 -1.67 6.87
CA GLY A 43 -3.72 -2.41 7.97
C GLY A 43 -3.82 -1.73 9.34
N ALA A 44 -3.88 -0.40 9.37
CA ALA A 44 -4.05 0.39 10.59
C ALA A 44 -5.48 0.35 11.16
N GLY A 45 -6.47 -0.05 10.35
CA GLY A 45 -7.82 -0.37 10.80
C GLY A 45 -7.87 -1.70 11.60
N VAL A 46 -8.86 -2.54 11.32
CA VAL A 46 -8.99 -3.85 12.00
C VAL A 46 -8.88 -5.02 11.01
N PRO A 47 -7.66 -5.51 10.72
CA PRO A 47 -7.46 -6.59 9.74
C PRO A 47 -7.98 -7.96 10.19
N VAL A 48 -8.36 -8.10 11.47
CA VAL A 48 -8.98 -9.32 12.04
C VAL A 48 -10.41 -9.51 11.56
N TRP A 49 -11.17 -8.44 11.40
CA TRP A 49 -12.57 -8.52 10.99
C TRP A 49 -12.66 -8.36 9.48
N ARG A 50 -12.78 -9.49 8.78
CA ARG A 50 -12.91 -9.55 7.32
C ARG A 50 -14.35 -9.64 6.82
N SER A 51 -15.32 -9.51 7.73
CA SER A 51 -16.73 -9.44 7.38
C SER A 51 -17.03 -8.15 6.62
N GLU A 52 -17.92 -8.24 5.63
CA GLU A 52 -18.39 -7.05 4.90
C GLU A 52 -19.06 -6.06 5.86
N PRO A 53 -18.73 -4.75 5.78
CA PRO A 53 -19.25 -3.76 6.72
C PRO A 53 -20.77 -3.53 6.62
N LEU A 54 -21.37 -3.82 5.47
CA LEU A 54 -22.76 -3.52 5.14
C LEU A 54 -23.58 -4.80 4.95
N MET A 55 -23.47 -5.73 5.89
CA MET A 55 -24.18 -7.02 5.86
C MET A 55 -25.65 -6.89 6.30
N ASN A 56 -26.42 -5.92 5.76
CA ASN A 56 -27.86 -5.83 6.01
C ASN A 56 -28.61 -6.62 4.93
N ARG A 57 -28.75 -7.94 5.12
CA ARG A 57 -29.58 -8.80 4.28
C ARG A 57 -30.95 -8.95 4.95
N THR A 58 -31.93 -8.20 4.45
CA THR A 58 -33.37 -8.41 4.69
C THR A 58 -33.88 -9.58 3.86
#